data_AF-U3U0F7-F1
#
_entry.id   AF-U3U0F7-F1
#
_cell.length_a   1.000
_cell.length_b   1.000
_cell.length_c   1.000
_cell.angle_alpha   90.00
_cell.angle_beta   90.00
_cell.angle_gamma   90.00
#
_symmetry.space_group_name_H-M   'P 1'
#
loop_
_entity.id
_entity.type
_entity.pdbx_description
1 polymer ?
#
loop_
_entity_poly.entity_id
_entity_poly.type
_entity_poly.pdbx_seq_one_letter_code
_entity_poly.pdbx_strand_id
1 'polypeptide(L)'
;MIPTMMNTHKAFKALQQAGVADHQAEVMVDIFAEMQQENSLTKTHLSQAMEGVMRAKHTTAQRVDKLAQSLGHFENEVRHTFKAIELRFDNVDEQFRQIDKRFEKVDERLVMAMASAFVLSAAKYILPVSRAASPGCASGLT
;
A
#
# COMPACT_ATOMS: atom_id res chain seq x y z
N MET A 1 52.43 -3.18 20.80
CA MET A 1 52.05 -4.05 21.94
C MET A 1 53.09 -3.81 23.03
N ILE A 2 52.78 -2.96 24.01
CA ILE A 2 53.64 -2.75 25.18
C ILE A 2 52.90 -3.48 26.31
N PRO A 3 53.37 -4.67 26.74
CA PRO A 3 52.66 -5.40 27.77
C PRO A 3 52.85 -4.70 29.12
N THR A 4 51.77 -4.69 29.90
CA THR A 4 51.54 -4.74 31.37
C THR A 4 52.72 -4.88 32.38
N MET A 5 53.95 -4.56 32.02
CA MET A 5 55.18 -4.70 32.82
C MET A 5 55.19 -3.88 34.13
N MET A 6 54.34 -2.86 34.24
CA MET A 6 54.38 -1.94 35.40
C MET A 6 53.74 -2.52 36.67
N ASN A 7 52.91 -3.57 36.55
CA ASN A 7 52.24 -4.21 37.69
C ASN A 7 52.82 -5.61 38.02
N THR A 8 53.33 -6.33 37.02
CA THR A 8 54.00 -7.63 37.19
C THR A 8 55.31 -7.50 37.99
N HIS A 9 56.03 -6.39 37.83
CA HIS A 9 57.26 -6.13 38.57
C HIS A 9 57.04 -5.98 40.09
N LYS A 10 55.89 -5.43 40.52
CA LYS A 10 55.55 -5.35 41.95
C LYS A 10 55.17 -6.73 42.51
N ALA A 11 54.42 -7.52 41.74
CA ALA A 11 54.06 -8.88 42.12
C ALA A 11 55.28 -9.79 42.23
N PHE A 12 56.21 -9.73 41.26
CA PHE A 12 57.47 -10.47 41.27
C PHE A 12 58.31 -10.15 42.51
N LYS A 13 58.47 -8.86 42.83
CA LYS A 13 59.23 -8.41 43.99
C LYS A 13 58.57 -8.82 45.32
N ALA A 14 57.24 -8.85 45.38
CA ALA A 14 56.51 -9.33 46.54
C ALA A 14 56.70 -10.85 46.75
N LEU A 15 56.76 -11.63 45.68
CA LEU A 15 57.03 -13.07 45.74
C LEU A 15 58.47 -13.37 46.19
N GLN A 16 59.46 -12.61 45.70
CA GLN A 16 60.83 -12.66 46.22
C GLN A 16 60.89 -12.36 47.72
N GLN A 17 60.19 -11.32 48.18
CA GLN A 17 60.12 -10.96 49.60
C GLN A 17 59.43 -12.02 50.46
N ALA A 18 58.56 -12.85 49.87
CA ALA A 18 57.94 -13.98 50.52
C ALA A 18 58.82 -15.26 50.52
N GLY A 19 60.03 -15.20 49.96
CA GLY A 19 60.97 -16.31 49.90
C GLY A 19 60.77 -17.28 48.74
N VAL A 20 59.98 -16.90 47.72
CA VAL A 20 59.82 -17.68 46.49
C VAL A 20 61.08 -17.53 45.64
N ALA A 21 61.61 -18.64 45.12
CA ALA A 21 62.77 -18.63 44.23
C ALA A 21 62.46 -17.85 42.94
N ASP A 22 63.45 -17.12 42.41
CA ASP A 22 63.27 -16.20 41.27
C ASP A 22 62.53 -16.83 40.09
N HIS A 23 62.95 -18.03 39.68
CA HIS A 23 62.31 -18.73 38.56
C HIS A 23 60.85 -19.11 38.86
N GLN A 24 60.55 -19.48 40.11
CA GLN A 24 59.19 -19.84 40.51
C GLN A 24 58.28 -18.60 40.62
N ALA A 25 58.83 -17.46 41.03
CA ALA A 25 58.14 -16.17 41.07
C ALA A 25 57.82 -15.68 39.64
N GLU A 26 58.74 -15.86 38.70
CA GLU A 26 58.57 -15.51 37.28
C GLU A 26 57.41 -16.30 36.66
N VAL A 27 57.44 -17.62 36.80
CA VAL A 27 56.38 -18.50 36.28
C VAL A 27 55.02 -18.18 36.90
N MET A 28 54.95 -17.90 38.21
CA MET A 28 53.70 -17.50 38.85
C MET A 28 53.18 -16.17 38.31
N VAL A 29 54.04 -15.17 38.14
CA VAL A 29 53.63 -13.85 37.63
C VAL A 29 53.15 -13.95 36.19
N ASP A 30 53.80 -14.77 35.37
CA ASP A 30 53.38 -15.01 33.98
C ASP A 30 52.03 -15.71 33.90
N ILE A 31 51.82 -16.78 34.68
CA ILE A 31 50.53 -17.49 34.74
C ILE A 31 49.41 -16.54 35.19
N PHE A 32 49.64 -15.72 36.22
CA PHE A 32 48.64 -14.77 36.69
C PHE A 32 48.41 -13.61 35.70
N ALA A 33 49.44 -13.16 34.98
CA ALA A 33 49.32 -12.13 33.95
C ALA A 33 48.47 -12.62 32.77
N GLU A 34 48.68 -13.85 32.32
CA GLU A 34 47.86 -14.48 31.28
C GLU A 34 46.41 -14.67 31.74
N MET A 35 46.18 -15.14 32.98
CA MET A 35 44.83 -15.30 33.54
C MET A 35 44.04 -13.99 33.63
N GLN A 36 44.71 -12.88 33.99
CA GLN A 36 44.08 -11.55 34.03
C GLN A 36 43.78 -11.02 32.62
N GLN A 37 44.58 -11.41 31.64
CA GLN A 37 44.36 -11.05 30.24
C GLN A 37 43.06 -11.66 29.71
N GLU A 38 42.78 -12.94 29.98
CA GLU A 38 41.55 -13.61 29.52
C GLU A 38 40.26 -12.97 30.07
N ASN A 39 40.23 -12.62 31.36
CA ASN A 39 39.04 -12.01 31.98
C ASN A 39 38.77 -10.57 31.45
N SER A 40 39.81 -9.85 31.02
CA SER A 40 39.66 -8.52 30.42
C SER A 40 39.11 -8.56 28.99
N LEU A 41 39.45 -9.59 28.22
CA LEU A 41 38.99 -9.77 26.85
C LEU A 41 37.50 -10.08 26.82
N THR A 42 36.97 -10.87 27.76
CA THR A 42 35.54 -11.23 27.79
C THR A 42 34.63 -10.01 27.98
N LYS A 43 34.97 -9.11 28.91
CA LYS A 43 34.19 -7.88 29.15
C LYS A 43 34.26 -6.93 27.95
N THR A 44 35.43 -6.81 27.32
CA THR A 44 35.65 -5.93 26.18
C THR A 44 34.88 -6.40 24.95
N HIS A 45 34.91 -7.70 24.66
CA HIS A 45 34.14 -8.31 23.55
C HIS A 45 32.64 -8.17 23.77
N LEU A 46 32.16 -8.32 25.02
CA LEU A 46 30.74 -8.15 25.35
C LEU A 46 30.28 -6.69 25.16
N SER A 47 31.09 -5.72 25.59
CA SER A 47 30.83 -4.30 25.33
C SER A 47 30.80 -3.98 23.84
N GLN A 48 31.73 -4.53 23.06
CA GLN A 48 31.77 -4.33 21.61
C GLN A 48 30.56 -4.97 20.89
N ALA A 49 30.14 -6.17 21.31
CA ALA A 49 28.93 -6.81 20.80
C ALA A 49 27.67 -5.99 21.14
N MET A 50 27.57 -5.47 22.37
CA MET A 50 26.47 -4.61 22.79
C MET A 50 26.41 -3.31 21.99
N GLU A 51 27.54 -2.68 21.69
CA GLU A 51 27.61 -1.53 20.80
C GLU A 51 27.16 -1.85 19.37
N GLY A 52 27.56 -3.02 18.85
CA GLY A 52 27.10 -3.51 17.55
C GLY A 52 25.58 -3.63 17.50
N VAL A 53 24.98 -4.20 18.55
CA VAL A 53 23.51 -4.32 18.69
C VAL A 53 22.84 -2.94 18.80
N MET A 54 23.41 -2.00 19.55
CA MET A 54 22.88 -0.64 19.69
C MET A 54 22.89 0.11 18.35
N ARG A 55 23.97 -0.01 17.57
CA ARG A 55 24.05 0.58 16.22
C ARG A 55 23.03 -0.05 15.28
N ALA A 56 22.96 -1.38 15.25
CA ALA A 56 21.98 -2.10 14.42
C ALA A 56 20.53 -1.73 14.81
N LYS A 57 20.24 -1.60 16.11
CA LYS A 57 18.95 -1.14 16.64
C LYS A 57 18.64 0.28 16.17
N HIS A 58 19.61 1.21 16.26
CA HIS A 58 19.42 2.58 15.80
C HIS A 58 19.15 2.66 14.30
N THR A 59 19.92 1.92 13.49
CA THR A 59 19.68 1.83 12.04
C THR A 59 18.31 1.25 11.73
N THR A 60 17.87 0.24 12.49
CA THR A 60 16.54 -0.36 12.31
C THR A 60 15.43 0.63 12.67
N ALA A 61 15.56 1.36 13.78
CA ALA A 61 14.61 2.39 14.16
C ALA A 61 14.49 3.48 13.07
N GLN A 62 15.61 3.98 12.55
CA GLN A 62 15.61 4.96 11.46
C GLN A 62 14.94 4.44 10.20
N ARG A 63 15.11 3.15 9.86
CA ARG A 63 14.44 2.54 8.70
C ARG A 63 12.93 2.40 8.93
N VAL A 64 12.52 2.06 10.14
CA VAL A 64 11.10 2.00 10.53
C VAL A 64 10.45 3.38 10.44
N ASP A 65 11.12 4.44 10.92
CA ASP A 65 10.61 5.80 10.84
C ASP A 65 10.43 6.26 9.39
N LYS A 66 11.42 5.99 8.53
CA LYS A 66 11.34 6.28 7.09
C LYS A 66 10.21 5.50 6.41
N LEU A 67 10.03 4.23 6.78
CA LEU A 67 8.95 3.41 6.25
C LEU A 67 7.58 3.95 6.66
N ALA A 68 7.42 4.34 7.94
CA ALA A 68 6.19 4.94 8.44
C ALA A 68 5.84 6.24 7.70
N GLN A 69 6.85 7.08 7.43
CA GLN A 69 6.66 8.30 6.64
C GLN A 69 6.24 7.99 5.19
N SER A 70 6.90 7.04 4.54
CA SER A 70 6.56 6.65 3.17
C SER A 70 5.15 6.05 3.09
N LEU A 71 4.75 5.26 4.09
CA LEU A 71 3.40 4.70 4.15
C LEU A 71 2.36 5.79 4.36
N GLY A 72 2.61 6.76 5.24
CA GLY A 72 1.71 7.89 5.43
C GLY A 72 1.54 8.75 4.17
N HIS A 73 2.61 8.95 3.39
CA HIS A 73 2.50 9.61 2.07
C HIS A 73 1.63 8.80 1.11
N PHE A 74 1.91 7.51 0.97
CA PHE A 74 1.15 6.62 0.10
C PHE A 74 -0.34 6.56 0.48
N GLU A 75 -0.67 6.44 1.76
CA GLU A 75 -2.06 6.44 2.24
C GLU A 75 -2.80 7.73 1.85
N ASN A 76 -2.14 8.88 1.95
CA ASN A 76 -2.74 10.15 1.56
C ASN A 76 -2.96 10.26 0.05
N GLU A 77 -2.00 9.80 -0.75
CA GLU A 77 -2.09 9.78 -2.21
C GLU A 77 -3.21 8.83 -2.68
N VAL A 78 -3.26 7.63 -2.11
CA VAL A 78 -4.34 6.66 -2.37
C VAL A 78 -5.69 7.26 -1.98
N ARG A 79 -5.79 7.88 -0.81
CA ARG A 79 -7.06 8.52 -0.39
C ARG A 79 -7.50 9.61 -1.36
N HIS A 80 -6.58 10.42 -1.88
CA HIS A 80 -6.90 11.46 -2.85
C HIS A 80 -7.36 10.89 -4.19
N THR A 81 -6.68 9.86 -4.69
CA THR A 81 -7.04 9.22 -5.96
C THR A 81 -8.40 8.53 -5.87
N PHE A 82 -8.70 7.82 -4.78
CA PHE A 82 -10.02 7.22 -4.55
C PHE A 82 -11.14 8.27 -4.55
N LYS A 83 -10.96 9.40 -3.84
CA LYS A 83 -11.95 10.49 -3.86
C LYS A 83 -12.16 11.07 -5.27
N ALA A 84 -11.09 11.22 -6.05
CA ALA A 84 -11.20 11.69 -7.42
C ALA A 84 -11.96 10.70 -8.32
N ILE A 85 -11.77 9.40 -8.08
CA ILE A 85 -12.49 8.33 -8.77
C ILE A 85 -13.99 8.37 -8.38
N GLU A 86 -14.31 8.44 -7.10
CA GLU A 86 -15.70 8.56 -6.61
C GLU A 86 -16.45 9.70 -7.30
N LEU A 87 -15.85 10.89 -7.37
CA LEU A 87 -16.45 12.05 -8.05
C LEU A 87 -16.70 11.82 -9.55
N ARG A 88 -15.83 11.06 -10.22
CA ARG A 88 -16.04 10.69 -11.63
C ARG A 88 -17.16 9.68 -11.78
N PHE A 89 -17.27 8.72 -10.86
CA PHE A 89 -18.38 7.76 -10.85
C PHE A 89 -19.72 8.46 -10.60
N ASP A 90 -19.79 9.41 -9.67
CA ASP A 90 -21.00 10.22 -9.46
C ASP A 90 -21.44 10.96 -10.73
N ASN A 91 -20.48 11.49 -11.50
CA ASN A 91 -20.77 12.14 -12.78
C ASN A 91 -21.29 11.14 -13.82
N VAL A 92 -20.70 9.96 -13.89
CA VAL A 92 -21.13 8.89 -14.79
C VAL A 92 -22.56 8.44 -14.43
N ASP A 93 -22.86 8.26 -13.15
CA ASP A 93 -24.20 7.90 -12.68
C ASP A 93 -25.24 8.95 -13.08
N GLU A 94 -24.91 10.24 -13.01
CA GLU A 94 -25.81 11.30 -13.47
C GLU A 94 -26.07 11.24 -14.98
N GLN A 95 -25.04 10.94 -15.77
CA GLN A 95 -25.20 10.77 -17.22
C GLN A 95 -26.07 9.54 -17.54
N PHE A 96 -25.91 8.44 -16.81
CA PHE A 96 -26.78 7.27 -16.94
C PHE A 96 -28.24 7.60 -16.58
N ARG A 97 -28.49 8.33 -15.50
CA ARG A 97 -29.85 8.81 -15.16
C ARG A 97 -30.49 9.64 -16.26
N GLN A 98 -29.70 10.47 -16.96
CA GLN A 98 -30.21 11.23 -18.11
C GLN A 98 -30.52 10.33 -19.30
N ILE A 99 -29.70 9.31 -19.55
CA ILE A 99 -29.94 8.31 -20.60
C ILE A 99 -31.23 7.54 -20.30
N ASP A 100 -31.41 7.06 -19.07
CA ASP A 100 -32.63 6.34 -18.65
C ASP A 100 -33.89 7.17 -18.91
N LYS A 101 -33.89 8.45 -18.52
CA LYS A 101 -35.00 9.38 -18.80
C LYS A 101 -35.29 9.54 -20.29
N ARG A 102 -34.27 9.44 -21.15
CA ARG A 102 -34.46 9.51 -22.61
C ARG A 102 -35.03 8.22 -23.15
N PHE A 103 -34.59 7.07 -22.64
CA PHE A 103 -35.12 5.76 -23.00
C PHE A 103 -36.60 5.63 -22.59
N GLU A 104 -36.96 6.07 -21.39
CA GLU A 104 -38.37 6.08 -20.93
C GLU A 104 -39.27 6.86 -21.89
N LYS A 105 -38.85 8.04 -22.35
CA LYS A 105 -39.58 8.82 -23.37
C LYS A 105 -39.67 8.12 -24.72
N VAL A 106 -38.67 7.35 -25.11
CA VAL A 106 -38.69 6.58 -26.37
C VAL A 106 -39.66 5.41 -26.22
N ASP A 107 -39.65 4.71 -25.10
CA ASP A 107 -40.57 3.62 -24.80
C ASP A 107 -42.02 4.10 -24.80
N GLU A 108 -42.31 5.23 -24.16
CA GLU A 108 -43.65 5.86 -24.24
C GLU A 108 -44.10 6.11 -25.68
N ARG A 109 -43.21 6.68 -26.51
CA ARG A 109 -43.51 6.95 -27.93
C ARG A 109 -43.72 5.67 -28.73
N LEU A 110 -42.93 4.64 -28.47
CA LEU A 110 -43.09 3.34 -29.13
C LEU A 110 -44.42 2.69 -28.75
N VAL A 111 -44.81 2.72 -27.47
CA VAL A 111 -46.11 2.21 -27.02
C VAL A 111 -47.26 2.96 -27.71
N MET A 112 -47.21 4.30 -27.76
CA MET A 112 -48.23 5.11 -28.44
C MET A 112 -48.28 4.85 -29.95
N ALA A 113 -47.13 4.68 -30.60
CA ALA A 113 -47.05 4.32 -32.01
C ALA A 113 -47.66 2.93 -32.28
N MET A 114 -47.37 1.95 -31.42
CA MET A 114 -47.96 0.61 -31.51
C MET A 114 -49.48 0.64 -31.32
N ALA A 115 -49.97 1.39 -30.32
CA ALA A 115 -51.40 1.53 -30.07
C ALA A 115 -52.14 2.16 -31.26
N SER A 116 -51.59 3.24 -31.83
CA SER A 116 -52.19 3.88 -33.01
C SER A 116 -52.17 2.98 -34.25
N ALA A 117 -51.08 2.24 -34.49
CA ALA A 117 -51.01 1.26 -35.57
C ALA A 117 -52.05 0.13 -35.41
N PHE A 118 -52.28 -0.33 -34.18
CA PHE A 118 -53.31 -1.32 -33.88
C PHE A 118 -54.72 -0.79 -34.18
N VAL A 119 -55.03 0.44 -33.75
CA VAL A 119 -56.34 1.08 -34.02
C VAL A 119 -56.57 1.26 -35.52
N LEU A 120 -55.56 1.72 -36.27
CA LEU A 120 -55.66 1.87 -37.73
C LEU A 120 -55.87 0.53 -38.43
N SER A 121 -55.17 -0.52 -37.97
CA SER A 121 -55.38 -1.88 -38.47
C SER A 121 -56.79 -2.37 -38.19
N ALA A 122 -57.31 -2.20 -36.96
CA ALA A 122 -58.67 -2.59 -36.59
C ALA A 122 -59.74 -1.82 -37.38
N ALA A 123 -59.57 -0.50 -37.57
CA ALA A 123 -60.50 0.33 -38.33
C ALA A 123 -60.70 -0.17 -39.78
N LYS A 124 -59.64 -0.69 -40.41
CA LYS A 124 -59.70 -1.27 -41.76
C LYS A 124 -60.64 -2.47 -41.88
N TYR A 125 -60.81 -3.26 -40.81
CA TYR A 125 -61.66 -4.46 -40.80
C TYR A 125 -63.09 -4.19 -40.29
N ILE A 126 -63.34 -3.04 -39.66
CA ILE A 126 -64.63 -2.71 -39.03
C ILE A 126 -65.45 -1.74 -39.91
N LEU A 127 -64.82 -0.88 -40.73
CA LEU A 127 -65.51 0.07 -41.60
C LEU A 127 -65.96 -0.59 -42.93
N PRO A 128 -67.27 -0.60 -43.27
CA PRO A 128 -67.73 -1.06 -44.58
C PRO A 128 -67.30 -0.06 -45.66
N VAL A 129 -66.57 -0.53 -46.68
CA VAL A 129 -66.21 0.25 -47.88
C VAL A 129 -67.48 0.54 -48.68
N SER A 130 -68.10 1.69 -48.43
CA SER A 130 -69.15 2.25 -49.30
C SER A 130 -68.51 3.18 -50.34
N ARG A 131 -67.93 2.59 -51.40
CA ARG A 131 -67.53 3.32 -52.61
C ARG A 131 -68.70 3.26 -53.61
N ALA A 132 -69.65 4.18 -53.48
CA ALA A 132 -70.69 4.37 -54.49
C ALA A 132 -70.12 5.19 -55.66
N ALA A 133 -70.10 4.56 -56.82
CA ALA A 133 -69.78 5.14 -58.11
C ALA A 133 -70.83 6.17 -58.54
N SER A 134 -70.41 7.24 -59.22
CA SER A 134 -71.28 8.03 -60.09
C SER A 134 -70.61 8.13 -61.46
N PRO A 135 -71.15 7.51 -62.52
CA PRO A 135 -70.68 7.70 -63.88
C PRO A 135 -71.50 8.80 -64.58
N GLY A 136 -70.79 9.67 -65.30
CA GLY A 136 -71.23 10.30 -66.55
C GLY A 136 -72.47 11.21 -66.54
N CYS A 137 -72.28 12.45 -66.95
CA CYS A 137 -73.09 13.06 -68.00
C CYS A 137 -72.33 14.21 -68.65
N ALA A 138 -71.98 14.00 -69.92
CA ALA A 138 -71.54 15.01 -70.86
C ALA A 138 -72.72 15.94 -71.25
N SER A 139 -72.43 17.15 -71.76
CA SER A 139 -72.91 17.69 -73.05
C SER A 139 -73.10 19.22 -73.07
N GLY A 140 -72.71 19.84 -74.20
CA GLY A 140 -73.11 21.18 -74.69
C GLY A 140 -72.05 22.26 -74.46
N LEU A 141 -71.14 22.63 -75.38
CA LEU A 141 -71.35 23.27 -76.70
C LEU A 141 -72.39 24.39 -76.68
N THR A 142 -71.94 25.64 -76.52
CA THR A 142 -71.89 26.72 -77.52
C THR A 142 -71.14 27.91 -76.94
#